data_AF-W1XRG8-F1
#
_entry.id   AF-W1XRG8-F1
#
_cell.length_a   1.000
_cell.length_b   1.000
_cell.length_c   1.000
_cell.angle_alpha   90.00
_cell.angle_beta   90.00
_cell.angle_gamma   90.00
#
_symmetry.space_group_name_H-M   'P 1'
#
loop_
_entity.id
_entity.type
_entity.pdbx_description
1 polymer ?
#
loop_
_entity_poly.entity_id
_entity_poly.type
_entity_poly.pdbx_seq_one_letter_code
_entity_poly.pdbx_strand_id
1 'polypeptide(L)' 'AASSLRMKDDAIIILDPVNQDVITDGLNNGIRTFVGGNCTVSLMLMSLGGLFANDLVDWVSVATYQAASGG' A
#
# COMPACT_ATOMS: atom_id res chain seq x y z
N ALA A 1 10.05 11.94 5.64
CA ALA A 1 11.23 11.07 5.80
C ALA A 1 10.88 9.61 5.53
N ALA A 2 9.96 8.97 6.26
CA ALA A 2 9.59 7.57 5.99
C ALA A 2 9.02 7.32 4.57
N SER A 3 8.36 8.32 3.97
CA SER A 3 7.85 8.23 2.59
C SER A 3 8.93 8.17 1.50
N SER A 4 10.16 8.60 1.79
CA SER A 4 11.21 8.71 0.76
C SER A 4 11.72 7.36 0.26
N LEU A 5 11.48 6.29 1.02
CA LEU A 5 11.90 4.93 0.67
C LEU A 5 10.83 4.15 -0.11
N ARG A 6 9.58 4.65 -0.19
CA ARG A 6 8.45 3.91 -0.77
C ARG A 6 8.64 3.48 -2.22
N MET A 7 9.38 4.28 -3.00
CA MET A 7 9.61 4.06 -4.43
C MET A 7 11.04 3.58 -4.72
N LYS A 8 11.78 3.16 -3.70
CA LYS A 8 13.10 2.56 -3.90
C LYS A 8 12.93 1.12 -4.36
N ASP A 9 13.77 0.71 -5.31
CA ASP A 9 13.70 -0.64 -5.91
C ASP A 9 13.96 -1.76 -4.89
N ASP A 10 14.67 -1.45 -3.79
CA ASP A 10 14.98 -2.35 -2.69
C ASP A 10 14.00 -2.24 -1.51
N ALA A 11 12.82 -1.67 -1.72
CA ALA A 11 11.79 -1.49 -0.70
C ALA A 11 10.41 -2.02 -1.12
N ILE A 12 9.66 -2.53 -0.14
CA ILE A 12 8.28 -2.97 -0.33
C ILE A 12 7.34 -2.11 0.51
N ILE A 13 6.26 -1.64 -0.11
CA ILE A 13 5.16 -1.00 0.61
C ILE A 13 4.31 -2.09 1.26
N ILE A 14 4.14 -2.02 2.58
CA ILE A 14 3.38 -3.03 3.33
C ILE A 14 1.92 -2.62 3.54
N LEU A 15 1.02 -3.57 3.26
CA LEU A 15 -0.39 -3.56 3.62
C LEU A 15 -0.88 -5.02 3.63
N ASP A 16 -0.48 -5.78 4.64
CA ASP A 16 -0.59 -7.24 4.69
C ASP A 16 -1.98 -7.82 4.35
N PRO A 17 -3.13 -7.24 4.73
CA PRO A 17 -4.43 -7.80 4.35
C PRO A 17 -4.73 -7.69 2.85
N VAL A 18 -3.91 -6.93 2.10
CA VAL A 18 -4.06 -6.66 0.67
C VAL A 18 -2.92 -7.26 -0.14
N ASN A 19 -1.68 -7.26 0.35
CA ASN A 19 -0.50 -7.67 -0.43
C ASN A 19 0.44 -8.65 0.29
N GLN A 20 -0.09 -9.55 1.13
CA GLN A 20 0.68 -10.55 1.86
C GLN A 20 1.64 -11.37 0.96
N ASP A 21 1.19 -11.74 -0.24
CA ASP A 21 1.99 -12.54 -1.18
C ASP A 21 3.26 -11.78 -1.60
N VAL A 22 3.12 -10.49 -1.93
CA VAL A 22 4.24 -9.61 -2.29
C VAL A 22 5.23 -9.45 -1.15
N ILE A 23 4.74 -9.32 0.09
CA ILE A 23 5.59 -9.21 1.29
C ILE A 23 6.39 -10.50 1.48
N THR A 24 5.72 -11.65 1.33
CA THR A 24 6.34 -12.98 1.50
C THR A 24 7.41 -13.22 0.44
N ASP A 25 7.13 -12.88 -0.83
CA ASP A 25 8.10 -12.95 -1.91
C ASP A 25 9.28 -12.03 -1.68
N GLY A 26 9.04 -10.83 -1.17
CA GLY A 26 10.09 -9.89 -0.75
C GLY A 26 11.03 -10.47 0.30
N LEU A 27 10.48 -11.09 1.34
CA LEU A 27 11.26 -11.76 2.38
C LEU A 27 12.10 -12.90 1.80
N ASN A 28 11.51 -13.72 0.92
CA ASN A 28 12.21 -14.82 0.25
C ASN A 28 13.34 -14.33 -0.65
N ASN A 29 13.16 -13.17 -1.29
CA ASN A 29 14.15 -12.52 -2.15
C ASN A 29 15.17 -11.67 -1.37
N GLY A 30 15.14 -11.68 -0.04
CA GLY A 30 16.12 -11.00 0.80
C GLY A 30 15.93 -9.48 0.90
N ILE A 31 14.76 -8.95 0.53
CA ILE A 31 14.40 -7.55 0.80
C ILE A 31 14.38 -7.31 2.31
N ARG A 32 14.98 -6.20 2.74
CA ARG A 32 15.08 -5.81 4.16
C ARG A 32 14.37 -4.51 4.47
N THR A 33 13.92 -3.78 3.46
CA THR A 33 13.28 -2.48 3.62
C THR A 33 11.77 -2.63 3.40
N PHE A 34 11.00 -2.48 4.47
CA PHE A 34 9.53 -2.55 4.46
C PHE A 34 8.96 -1.25 5.00
N VAL A 35 8.09 -0.61 4.22
CA VAL A 35 7.68 0.79 4.47
C VAL A 35 6.16 0.89 4.44
N GLY A 36 5.56 1.55 5.44
CA GLY A 36 4.12 1.79 5.44
C GLY A 36 3.66 2.68 4.27
N GLY A 37 2.50 2.35 3.71
CA GLY A 37 1.84 3.14 2.66
C GLY A 37 1.43 4.54 3.10
N ASN A 38 0.90 5.33 2.17
CA ASN A 38 0.23 6.58 2.52
C ASN A 38 -1.13 6.25 3.19
N CYS A 39 -1.51 7.02 4.21
CA CYS A 39 -2.75 6.79 4.96
C CYS A 39 -4.00 6.70 4.08
N THR A 40 -4.16 7.55 3.06
CA THR A 40 -5.36 7.49 2.19
C THR A 40 -5.35 6.29 1.27
N VAL A 41 -4.18 5.92 0.72
CA VAL A 41 -4.04 4.74 -0.12
C VAL A 41 -4.32 3.48 0.69
N SER A 42 -3.74 3.37 1.88
CA SER A 42 -3.96 2.23 2.77
C SER A 42 -5.42 2.12 3.18
N LEU A 43 -6.08 3.21 3.58
CA LEU A 43 -7.50 3.18 3.96
C LEU A 43 -8.42 2.83 2.77
N MET A 44 -8.11 3.33 1.57
CA MET A 44 -8.84 2.99 0.36
C MET A 44 -8.71 1.50 0.03
N LEU A 45 -7.49 0.97 0.01
CA LEU A 45 -7.25 -0.44 -0.30
C LEU A 45 -7.78 -1.39 0.77
N MET A 46 -7.77 -1.00 2.05
CA MET A 46 -8.43 -1.77 3.10
C MET A 46 -9.95 -1.85 2.89
N SER A 47 -10.56 -0.81 2.32
CA SER A 47 -12.01 -0.74 2.09
C SER A 47 -12.44 -1.40 0.78
N LEU A 48 -11.61 -1.29 -0.27
CA LEU A 48 -11.94 -1.70 -1.63
C LEU A 48 -11.08 -2.87 -2.15
N GLY A 49 -10.21 -3.45 -1.30
CA GLY A 49 -9.21 -4.43 -1.70
C GLY A 49 -9.77 -5.64 -2.45
N GLY A 50 -10.98 -6.09 -2.11
CA GLY A 50 -11.66 -7.17 -2.81
C GLY A 50 -11.98 -6.86 -4.28
N LEU A 51 -12.30 -5.61 -4.62
CA LEU A 51 -12.55 -5.21 -6.01
C LEU A 51 -11.26 -5.20 -6.84
N PHE A 52 -10.17 -4.72 -6.24
CA PHE A 52 -8.84 -4.77 -6.87
C PHE A 52 -8.35 -6.20 -7.04
N ALA A 53 -8.51 -7.05 -6.03
CA ALA A 53 -8.08 -8.45 -6.07
C ALA A 53 -8.81 -9.30 -7.11
N ASN A 54 -10.04 -8.91 -7.49
CA ASN A 54 -10.84 -9.60 -8.51
C ASN A 54 -10.79 -8.91 -9.88
N ASP A 55 -9.89 -7.94 -10.08
CA ASP A 55 -9.72 -7.21 -11.35
C ASP A 55 -11.02 -6.54 -11.87
N LEU A 56 -11.83 -6.01 -10.95
CA LEU A 56 -13.12 -5.39 -11.25
C LEU A 56 -13.06 -3.86 -11.37
N VAL A 57 -11.88 -3.27 -11.17
CA VAL A 57 -11.67 -1.82 -11.13
C VAL A 57 -10.97 -1.38 -12.40
N ASP A 58 -11.68 -0.64 -13.25
CA ASP A 58 -11.10 -0.01 -14.45
C ASP A 58 -10.36 1.30 -14.10
N TRP A 59 -11.01 2.16 -13.30
CA TRP A 59 -10.41 3.38 -12.78
C TRP A 59 -11.10 3.84 -11.48
N VAL A 60 -10.43 4.69 -10.70
CA VAL A 60 -10.97 5.30 -9.48
C VAL A 60 -10.70 6.80 -9.49
N SER A 61 -11.74 7.60 -9.23
CA SER A 61 -11.60 9.02 -8.89
C SER A 61 -11.84 9.20 -7.40
N VAL A 62 -10.94 9.92 -6.71
CA VAL A 62 -10.96 10.03 -5.25
C VAL A 62 -11.00 11.49 -4.84
N ALA A 63 -11.94 11.84 -3.96
CA ALA A 63 -11.96 13.08 -3.20
C ALA A 63 -11.88 12.74 -1.72
N THR A 64 -10.89 13.28 -1.01
CA THR A 64 -10.63 12.93 0.39
C THR A 64 -11.00 14.07 1.34
N TYR A 65 -11.52 13.70 2.51
CA TYR A 65 -11.75 14.61 3.63
C TYR A 65 -10.84 14.20 4.79
N GLN A 66 -9.58 14.60 4.73
CA GLN A 66 -8.55 14.15 5.67
C GLN A 66 -8.70 14.84 7.04
N ALA A 67 -8.48 14.07 8.10
CA ALA A 67 -8.40 14.61 9.46
C ALA A 67 -7.08 15.36 9.69
N ALA A 68 -7.09 16.33 10.61
CA ALA A 68 -5.91 17.12 10.98
C ALA A 68 -4.72 16.28 11.48
N SER A 69 -4.98 15.09 12.04
CA SER A 69 -3.93 14.17 12.51
C SER A 69 -3.03 13.61 11.41
N GLY A 70 -3.39 13.82 10.13
CA GLY A 70 -2.57 13.43 8.99
C GLY A 70 -1.54 14.47 8.54
N GLY A 71 -1.55 15.66 9.15
CA GLY A 71 -0.61 16.76 8.88
C GLY A 71 0.79 16.54 9.44
#